data_AF-F8N4E4-F1
#
_entry.id   AF-F8N4E4-F1
#
_cell.length_a   1.000
_cell.length_b   1.000
_cell.length_c   1.000
_cell.angle_alpha   90.00
_cell.angle_beta   90.00
_cell.angle_gamma   90.00
#
_symmetry.space_group_name_H-M   'P 1'
#
loop_
_entity.id
_entity.type
_entity.pdbx_description
1 polymer ?
#
loop_
_entity_poly.entity_id
_entity_poly.type
_entity_poly.pdbx_seq_one_letter_code
_entity_poly.pdbx_strand_id
1 'polypeptide(L)'
;MSSLRNSVQRRSHKERAQPLERQRLGLLEKKKDYQKRAKDYKKKQEVLKSLRQKVAEKNEDEFYFGMMSRKGPGSAITYDGKKRNFTGTVEGDRGNKAMDVETVRLLKTQDLGYLRTMRNVAAKEVRELTERVILAGGADVDDDSEDDDDGDDFEDLNEDMGGNKNKKKSSSGRTVPKKIVFFDAAEERQQKLQEVEDQEMQDFDSEEDEEKAKEAGRKARNLARLQNRLKQAKKKLKALTDAETELEITQAKMAKTRTSGGITKSGRRIKVKERKR
;
A
#
# COMPACT_ATOMS: atom_id res chain seq x y z
N MET A 1 -33.41 44.64 46.17
CA MET A 1 -33.74 44.95 44.76
C MET A 1 -32.77 45.98 44.24
N SER A 2 -32.29 45.85 42.99
CA SER A 2 -31.33 46.80 42.39
C SER A 2 -32.09 47.77 41.46
N SER A 3 -32.83 48.73 42.02
CA SER A 3 -33.79 49.57 41.29
C SER A 3 -33.18 50.66 40.38
N LEU A 4 -31.88 50.94 40.45
CA LEU A 4 -31.20 51.97 39.63
C LEU A 4 -30.21 51.41 38.59
N ARG A 5 -30.41 50.16 38.15
CA ARG A 5 -29.49 49.45 37.23
C ARG A 5 -29.38 50.04 35.82
N ASN A 6 -30.43 50.70 35.35
CA ASN A 6 -30.45 51.32 34.02
C ASN A 6 -29.93 52.78 34.01
N SER A 7 -29.79 53.43 35.17
CA SER A 7 -29.33 54.83 35.27
C SER A 7 -27.81 55.00 35.20
N VAL A 8 -27.06 53.96 35.61
CA VAL A 8 -25.59 53.92 35.55
C VAL A 8 -25.17 52.65 34.81
N GLN A 9 -24.68 52.82 33.59
CA GLN A 9 -24.33 51.70 32.72
C GLN A 9 -23.07 50.99 33.27
N ARG A 10 -23.26 49.78 33.82
CA ARG A 10 -22.13 48.96 34.27
C ARG A 10 -21.43 48.32 33.07
N ARG A 11 -20.26 48.85 32.70
CA ARG A 11 -19.44 48.28 31.62
C ARG A 11 -18.86 46.94 32.04
N SER A 12 -18.86 45.96 31.14
CA SER A 12 -18.12 44.72 31.32
C SER A 12 -16.62 44.98 31.15
N HIS A 13 -15.82 44.55 32.12
CA HIS A 13 -14.36 44.59 32.00
C HIS A 13 -13.90 43.44 31.09
N LYS A 14 -13.19 43.77 30.01
CA LYS A 14 -12.62 42.79 29.07
C LYS A 14 -11.37 42.15 29.66
N GLU A 15 -11.17 40.86 29.38
CA GLU A 15 -9.99 40.12 29.81
C GLU A 15 -8.83 40.35 28.81
N ARG A 16 -7.60 40.50 29.30
CA ARG A 16 -6.41 40.69 28.45
C ARG A 16 -5.92 39.36 27.87
N ALA A 17 -5.48 39.40 26.62
CA ALA A 17 -4.83 38.28 25.93
C ALA A 17 -3.40 38.00 26.45
N GLN A 18 -2.81 36.90 25.99
CA GLN A 18 -1.39 36.59 26.20
C GLN A 18 -0.52 37.57 25.38
N PRO A 19 0.62 38.07 25.92
CA PRO A 19 1.55 38.87 25.13
C PRO A 19 2.03 38.10 23.88
N LEU A 20 2.17 38.83 22.76
CA LEU A 20 2.50 38.23 21.46
C LEU A 20 3.80 37.42 21.50
N GLU A 21 4.83 37.92 22.19
CA GLU A 21 6.12 37.22 22.37
C GLU A 21 6.00 35.84 23.03
N ARG A 22 4.97 35.66 23.88
CA ARG A 22 4.72 34.42 24.63
C ARG A 22 3.58 33.61 24.05
N GLN A 23 2.99 34.00 22.94
CA GLN A 23 1.84 33.31 22.35
C GLN A 23 2.13 31.83 22.02
N ARG A 24 3.42 31.48 21.78
CA ARG A 24 3.88 30.10 21.62
C ARG A 24 3.49 29.17 22.78
N LEU A 25 3.35 29.69 24.01
CA LEU A 25 3.06 28.90 25.22
C LEU A 25 1.56 28.60 25.39
N GLY A 26 0.72 29.01 24.44
CA GLY A 26 -0.73 28.79 24.48
C GLY A 26 -1.50 29.97 25.08
N LEU A 27 -2.66 29.68 25.68
CA LEU A 27 -3.55 30.68 26.28
C LEU A 27 -3.12 31.04 27.72
N LEU A 28 -3.22 32.33 28.05
CA LEU A 28 -2.88 32.80 29.39
C LEU A 28 -4.04 32.48 30.32
N GLU A 29 -3.90 31.38 31.06
CA GLU A 29 -4.94 30.91 31.98
C GLU A 29 -5.40 31.99 32.95
N LYS A 30 -6.72 32.15 33.05
CA LYS A 30 -7.35 33.07 33.99
C LYS A 30 -7.96 32.30 35.15
N LYS A 31 -8.54 33.03 36.11
CA LYS A 31 -9.16 32.42 37.30
C LYS A 31 -10.24 31.38 36.94
N LYS A 32 -11.01 31.61 35.88
CA LYS A 32 -12.04 30.68 35.38
C LYS A 32 -11.42 29.37 34.90
N ASP A 33 -10.31 29.44 34.16
CA ASP A 33 -9.60 28.26 33.63
C ASP A 33 -8.92 27.49 34.76
N TYR A 34 -8.24 28.21 35.67
CA TYR A 34 -7.65 27.64 36.87
C TYR A 34 -8.69 26.88 37.70
N GLN A 35 -9.89 27.44 37.89
CA GLN A 35 -10.96 26.76 38.62
C GLN A 35 -11.39 25.46 37.93
N LYS A 36 -11.49 25.44 36.59
CA LYS A 36 -11.80 24.21 35.83
C LYS A 36 -10.69 23.16 36.00
N ARG A 37 -9.43 23.55 35.83
CA ARG A 37 -8.27 22.67 36.00
C ARG A 37 -8.16 22.13 37.42
N ALA A 38 -8.34 22.98 38.43
CA ALA A 38 -8.30 22.57 39.83
C ALA A 38 -9.44 21.61 40.19
N LYS A 39 -10.64 21.83 39.67
CA LYS A 39 -11.78 20.91 39.83
C LYS A 39 -11.51 19.54 39.18
N ASP A 40 -10.99 19.52 37.95
CA ASP A 40 -10.63 18.27 37.27
C ASP A 40 -9.53 17.50 38.02
N TYR A 41 -8.48 18.19 38.47
CA TYR A 41 -7.42 17.58 39.26
C TYR A 41 -7.95 16.98 40.58
N LYS A 42 -8.78 17.73 41.32
CA LYS A 42 -9.40 17.23 42.56
C LYS A 42 -10.27 16.00 42.28
N LYS A 43 -11.10 16.03 41.23
CA LYS A 43 -11.91 14.87 40.81
C LYS A 43 -11.04 13.64 40.54
N LYS A 44 -9.93 13.78 39.81
CA LYS A 44 -9.00 12.68 39.54
C LYS A 44 -8.34 12.16 40.83
N GLN A 45 -7.96 13.04 41.75
CA GLN A 45 -7.37 12.66 43.04
C GLN A 45 -8.37 11.92 43.94
N GLU A 46 -9.63 12.36 43.97
CA GLU A 46 -10.71 11.69 44.70
C GLU A 46 -10.93 10.27 44.16
N VAL A 47 -11.00 10.10 42.84
CA VAL A 47 -11.09 8.77 42.20
C VAL A 47 -9.89 7.89 42.58
N LEU A 48 -8.65 8.39 42.44
CA LEU A 48 -7.45 7.63 42.80
C LEU A 48 -7.42 7.26 44.29
N LYS A 49 -7.87 8.16 45.19
CA LYS A 49 -7.97 7.87 46.62
C LYS A 49 -8.96 6.73 46.89
N SER A 50 -10.15 6.77 46.29
CA SER A 50 -11.14 5.70 46.43
C SER A 50 -10.65 4.35 45.88
N LEU A 51 -9.92 4.36 44.75
CA LEU A 51 -9.32 3.15 44.18
C LEU A 51 -8.25 2.55 45.10
N ARG A 52 -7.38 3.38 45.70
CA ARG A 52 -6.38 2.91 46.67
C ARG A 52 -7.02 2.29 47.90
N GLN A 53 -8.09 2.89 48.42
CA GLN A 53 -8.82 2.36 49.56
C GLN A 53 -9.44 0.99 49.23
N LYS A 54 -10.11 0.85 48.08
CA LYS A 54 -10.65 -0.43 47.62
C LYS A 54 -9.60 -1.53 47.49
N VAL A 55 -8.38 -1.18 47.08
CA VAL A 55 -7.26 -2.12 46.98
C VAL A 55 -6.76 -2.53 48.37
N ALA A 56 -6.67 -1.59 49.31
CA ALA A 56 -6.21 -1.86 50.68
C ALA A 56 -7.20 -2.71 51.49
N GLU A 57 -8.51 -2.55 51.26
CA GLU A 57 -9.59 -3.28 51.93
C GLU A 57 -9.98 -4.58 51.20
N LYS A 58 -9.23 -5.00 50.18
CA LYS A 58 -9.55 -6.17 49.35
C LYS A 58 -9.38 -7.47 50.16
N ASN A 59 -10.34 -8.40 50.02
CA ASN A 59 -10.20 -9.77 50.51
C ASN A 59 -9.35 -10.61 49.54
N GLU A 60 -8.33 -11.30 50.04
CA GLU A 60 -7.45 -12.15 49.23
C GLU A 60 -8.14 -13.42 48.72
N ASP A 61 -9.14 -13.91 49.46
CA ASP A 61 -9.90 -15.12 49.15
C ASP A 61 -11.23 -14.83 48.41
N GLU A 62 -11.40 -13.63 47.86
CA GLU A 62 -12.63 -13.29 47.14
C GLU A 62 -12.80 -14.15 45.87
N PHE A 63 -14.02 -14.65 45.67
CA PHE A 63 -14.35 -15.43 44.48
C PHE A 63 -15.60 -14.89 43.78
N TYR A 64 -15.46 -14.61 42.49
CA TYR A 64 -16.56 -14.25 41.60
C TYR A 64 -16.59 -15.20 40.40
N PHE A 65 -17.78 -15.64 39.96
CA PHE A 65 -17.92 -16.55 38.82
C PHE A 65 -17.31 -16.00 37.52
N GLY A 66 -17.24 -14.67 37.36
CA GLY A 66 -16.59 -14.02 36.21
C GLY A 66 -15.07 -14.23 36.13
N MET A 67 -14.42 -14.67 37.21
CA MET A 67 -13.00 -15.01 37.21
C MET A 67 -12.70 -16.27 36.38
N MET A 68 -13.69 -17.14 36.13
CA MET A 68 -13.52 -18.37 35.34
C MET A 68 -13.49 -18.12 33.83
N SER A 69 -14.14 -17.05 33.36
CA SER A 69 -14.22 -16.71 31.92
C SER A 69 -13.33 -15.55 31.51
N ARG A 70 -12.73 -14.83 32.47
CA ARG A 70 -11.87 -13.66 32.20
C ARG A 70 -10.46 -13.94 32.64
N LYS A 71 -9.49 -13.55 31.80
CA LYS A 71 -8.08 -13.53 32.21
C LYS A 71 -7.84 -12.34 33.13
N GLY A 72 -7.29 -12.60 34.31
CA GLY A 72 -6.93 -11.56 35.27
C GLY A 72 -5.81 -10.63 34.76
N PRO A 73 -5.54 -9.51 35.45
CA PRO A 73 -4.50 -8.57 35.02
C PRO A 73 -3.08 -9.18 35.13
N GLY A 74 -2.88 -10.21 35.94
CA GLY A 74 -1.58 -10.86 36.11
C GLY A 74 -0.56 -10.00 36.86
N SER A 75 0.73 -10.29 36.65
CA SER A 75 1.87 -9.56 37.22
C SER A 75 2.85 -9.23 36.10
N ALA A 76 3.71 -8.23 36.31
CA ALA A 76 4.78 -7.87 35.37
C ALA A 76 5.74 -9.05 35.06
N ILE A 77 5.81 -10.05 35.95
CA ILE A 77 6.62 -11.27 35.77
C ILE A 77 5.88 -12.32 34.93
N THR A 78 4.58 -12.50 35.17
CA THR A 78 3.76 -13.54 34.53
C THR A 78 3.14 -13.08 33.22
N TYR A 79 3.20 -11.79 32.92
CA TYR A 79 2.76 -11.25 31.65
C TYR A 79 3.70 -11.71 30.53
N ASP A 80 3.17 -12.49 29.60
CA ASP A 80 3.88 -13.08 28.46
C ASP A 80 4.31 -12.02 27.41
N GLY A 81 3.84 -10.77 27.56
CA GLY A 81 4.34 -9.63 26.81
C GLY A 81 5.71 -9.14 27.32
N LYS A 82 6.42 -8.37 26.50
CA LYS A 82 7.66 -7.69 26.92
C LYS A 82 7.42 -7.02 28.28
N LYS A 83 8.21 -7.37 29.30
CA LYS A 83 8.12 -6.95 30.72
C LYS A 83 7.86 -5.45 30.96
N ARG A 84 8.10 -4.59 29.96
CA ARG A 84 7.94 -3.14 29.99
C ARG A 84 6.53 -2.62 29.75
N ASN A 85 5.59 -3.46 29.31
CA ASN A 85 4.26 -3.01 28.87
C ASN A 85 3.11 -3.48 29.79
N PHE A 86 3.41 -3.82 31.04
CA PHE A 86 2.37 -4.18 32.00
C PHE A 86 1.52 -2.95 32.36
N THR A 87 0.23 -2.96 32.01
CA THR A 87 -0.69 -1.83 32.22
C THR A 87 -1.58 -1.97 33.46
N GLY A 88 -1.68 -3.18 34.05
CA GLY A 88 -2.57 -3.47 35.17
C GLY A 88 -4.06 -3.50 34.82
N THR A 89 -4.42 -3.32 33.55
CA THR A 89 -5.81 -3.41 33.06
C THR A 89 -6.16 -4.84 32.68
N VAL A 90 -7.37 -5.29 33.02
CA VAL A 90 -7.89 -6.60 32.56
C VAL A 90 -8.17 -6.54 31.06
N GLU A 91 -7.63 -7.49 30.30
CA GLU A 91 -7.88 -7.59 28.86
C GLU A 91 -9.35 -7.91 28.57
N GLY A 92 -9.94 -7.13 27.65
CA GLY A 92 -11.29 -7.37 27.15
C GLY A 92 -11.30 -8.23 25.89
N ASP A 93 -12.43 -8.86 25.62
CA ASP A 93 -12.64 -9.57 24.35
C ASP A 93 -12.92 -8.56 23.22
N ARG A 94 -12.22 -8.71 22.09
CA ARG A 94 -12.46 -7.93 20.87
C ARG A 94 -13.56 -8.53 20.01
N GLY A 95 -14.03 -9.73 20.35
CA GLY A 95 -15.08 -10.47 19.64
C GLY A 95 -14.56 -11.48 18.61
N ASN A 96 -13.25 -11.54 18.37
CA ASN A 96 -12.65 -12.51 17.46
C ASN A 96 -12.63 -13.90 18.11
N LYS A 97 -13.17 -14.90 17.41
CA LYS A 97 -13.23 -16.29 17.88
C LYS A 97 -12.43 -17.19 16.95
N ALA A 98 -11.89 -18.28 17.50
CA ALA A 98 -11.32 -19.33 16.67
C ALA A 98 -12.43 -19.93 15.80
N MET A 99 -12.23 -19.91 14.48
CA MET A 99 -13.19 -20.43 13.51
C MET A 99 -12.88 -21.90 13.19
N ASP A 100 -13.93 -22.68 12.98
CA ASP A 100 -13.78 -24.07 12.52
C ASP A 100 -13.24 -24.11 11.08
N VAL A 101 -12.48 -25.16 10.76
CA VAL A 101 -11.83 -25.32 9.45
C VAL A 101 -12.86 -25.36 8.31
N GLU A 102 -14.05 -25.91 8.52
CA GLU A 102 -15.08 -25.94 7.47
C GLU A 102 -15.62 -24.54 7.16
N THR A 103 -15.84 -23.73 8.20
CA THR A 103 -16.27 -22.33 8.03
C THR A 103 -15.20 -21.52 7.30
N VAL A 104 -13.92 -21.71 7.62
CA VAL A 104 -12.81 -21.03 6.94
C VAL A 104 -12.69 -21.48 5.48
N ARG A 105 -12.89 -22.77 5.17
CA ARG A 105 -12.91 -23.28 3.79
C ARG A 105 -14.01 -22.61 2.97
N LEU A 106 -15.20 -22.45 3.52
CA LEU A 106 -16.32 -21.77 2.86
C LEU A 106 -15.96 -20.31 2.54
N LEU A 107 -15.46 -19.56 3.53
CA LEU A 107 -15.04 -18.17 3.35
C LEU A 107 -13.93 -18.05 2.27
N LYS A 108 -12.92 -18.92 2.32
CA LYS A 108 -11.83 -18.91 1.34
C LYS A 108 -12.28 -19.30 -0.07
N THR A 109 -13.33 -20.11 -0.20
CA THR A 109 -13.94 -20.43 -1.50
C THR A 109 -14.68 -19.23 -2.08
N GLN A 110 -15.38 -18.47 -1.24
CA GLN A 110 -16.02 -17.21 -1.65
C GLN A 110 -14.96 -16.17 -2.08
N ASP A 111 -13.89 -16.02 -1.28
CA ASP A 111 -12.75 -15.14 -1.61
C ASP A 111 -12.13 -15.52 -2.96
N LEU A 112 -11.89 -16.82 -3.21
CA LEU A 112 -11.32 -17.29 -4.48
C LEU A 112 -12.24 -16.99 -5.66
N GLY A 113 -13.55 -17.19 -5.50
CA GLY A 113 -14.55 -16.84 -6.52
C GLY A 113 -14.51 -15.36 -6.86
N TYR A 114 -14.41 -14.49 -5.85
CA TYR A 114 -14.26 -13.04 -6.04
C TYR A 114 -12.94 -12.67 -6.73
N LEU A 115 -11.81 -13.25 -6.32
CA LEU A 115 -10.53 -12.96 -6.98
C LEU A 115 -10.54 -13.37 -8.45
N ARG A 116 -11.15 -14.52 -8.80
CA ARG A 116 -11.29 -14.96 -10.19
C ARG A 116 -12.08 -13.97 -11.04
N THR A 117 -13.20 -13.45 -10.52
CA THR A 117 -13.98 -12.45 -11.27
C THR A 117 -13.20 -11.16 -11.43
N MET A 118 -12.55 -10.67 -10.38
CA MET A 118 -11.73 -9.45 -10.43
C MET A 118 -10.51 -9.60 -11.36
N ARG A 119 -9.84 -10.75 -11.34
CA ARG A 119 -8.74 -11.08 -12.26
C ARG A 119 -9.22 -11.09 -13.70
N ASN A 120 -10.37 -11.70 -13.99
CA ASN A 120 -10.93 -11.74 -15.35
C ASN A 120 -11.27 -10.35 -15.88
N VAL A 121 -11.79 -9.46 -15.01
CA VAL A 121 -12.02 -8.05 -15.37
C VAL A 121 -10.68 -7.35 -15.65
N ALA A 122 -9.69 -7.48 -14.77
CA ALA A 122 -8.37 -6.88 -14.96
C ALA A 122 -7.66 -7.41 -16.22
N ALA A 123 -7.82 -8.71 -16.54
CA ALA A 123 -7.25 -9.30 -17.75
C ALA A 123 -7.87 -8.71 -19.02
N LYS A 124 -9.17 -8.41 -19.02
CA LYS A 124 -9.84 -7.70 -20.13
C LYS A 124 -9.36 -6.26 -20.23
N GLU A 125 -9.25 -5.54 -19.10
CA GLU A 125 -8.70 -4.18 -19.05
C GLU A 125 -7.29 -4.11 -19.64
N VAL A 126 -6.42 -5.08 -19.30
CA VAL A 126 -5.07 -5.18 -19.87
C VAL A 126 -5.12 -5.40 -21.37
N ARG A 127 -5.95 -6.34 -21.87
CA ARG A 127 -6.10 -6.60 -23.31
C ARG A 127 -6.58 -5.36 -24.08
N GLU A 128 -7.61 -4.68 -23.58
CA GLU A 128 -8.11 -3.46 -24.20
C GLU A 128 -7.08 -2.33 -24.18
N LEU A 129 -6.32 -2.17 -23.08
CA LEU A 129 -5.25 -1.17 -23.00
C LEU A 129 -4.06 -1.51 -23.89
N THR A 130 -3.69 -2.78 -24.03
CA THR A 130 -2.64 -3.23 -24.95
C THR A 130 -3.03 -2.92 -26.39
N GLU A 131 -4.27 -3.24 -26.80
CA GLU A 131 -4.78 -2.93 -28.14
C GLU A 131 -4.78 -1.42 -28.39
N ARG A 132 -5.22 -0.60 -27.42
CA ARG A 132 -5.18 0.87 -27.54
C ARG A 132 -3.76 1.42 -27.63
N VAL A 133 -2.80 0.85 -26.92
CA VAL A 133 -1.38 1.29 -26.99
C VAL A 133 -0.79 0.96 -28.35
N ILE A 134 -1.03 -0.24 -28.87
CA ILE A 134 -0.58 -0.67 -30.20
C ILE A 134 -1.19 0.23 -31.29
N LEU A 135 -2.51 0.46 -31.25
CA LEU A 135 -3.21 1.36 -32.20
C LEU A 135 -2.73 2.81 -32.11
N ALA A 136 -2.30 3.29 -30.94
CA ALA A 136 -1.78 4.64 -30.76
C ALA A 136 -0.31 4.81 -31.23
N GLY A 137 0.29 3.77 -31.82
CA GLY A 137 1.67 3.80 -32.32
C GLY A 137 2.73 3.44 -31.27
N GLY A 138 2.33 2.86 -30.14
CA GLY A 138 3.28 2.19 -29.25
C GLY A 138 3.85 0.97 -29.97
N ALA A 139 5.18 0.87 -30.07
CA ALA A 139 5.82 -0.37 -30.49
C ALA A 139 5.40 -1.51 -29.56
N ASP A 140 5.33 -2.75 -30.09
CA ASP A 140 5.04 -3.96 -29.31
C ASP A 140 5.87 -3.93 -28.03
N VAL A 141 5.20 -3.68 -26.92
CA VAL A 141 5.80 -3.77 -25.60
C VAL A 141 5.88 -5.27 -25.34
N ASP A 142 6.93 -5.89 -25.88
CA ASP A 142 7.20 -7.31 -25.73
C ASP A 142 7.03 -7.70 -24.25
N ASP A 143 6.16 -8.70 -24.05
CA ASP A 143 5.63 -9.17 -22.78
C ASP A 143 6.68 -9.86 -21.89
N ASP A 144 7.94 -9.90 -22.34
CA ASP A 144 9.02 -10.74 -21.84
C ASP A 144 10.19 -9.95 -21.22
N SER A 145 10.02 -8.66 -20.99
CA SER A 145 10.87 -7.95 -20.01
C SER A 145 10.40 -8.32 -18.61
N GLU A 146 10.69 -9.56 -18.21
CA GLU A 146 10.65 -9.98 -16.82
C GLU A 146 11.36 -8.92 -15.98
N ASP A 147 10.66 -8.50 -14.94
CA ASP A 147 11.08 -7.54 -13.92
C ASP A 147 12.53 -7.79 -13.46
N ASP A 148 13.47 -7.00 -13.99
CA ASP A 148 14.80 -6.76 -13.39
C ASP A 148 14.83 -5.34 -12.79
N ASP A 149 13.76 -4.95 -12.09
CA ASP A 149 13.68 -3.67 -11.37
C ASP A 149 12.90 -3.82 -10.06
N ASP A 150 13.52 -4.52 -9.11
CA ASP A 150 13.33 -4.28 -7.68
C ASP A 150 14.74 -4.22 -7.06
N GLY A 151 15.42 -3.10 -7.32
CA GLY A 151 16.64 -2.69 -6.63
C GLY A 151 16.45 -1.25 -6.16
N ASP A 152 15.79 -1.12 -5.01
CA ASP A 152 15.47 0.14 -4.34
C ASP A 152 16.58 1.20 -4.41
N ASP A 153 16.11 2.39 -4.75
CA ASP A 153 16.70 3.71 -4.52
C ASP A 153 17.21 3.84 -3.08
N PHE A 154 18.50 3.57 -2.87
CA PHE A 154 19.26 4.01 -1.71
C PHE A 154 20.52 4.70 -2.22
N GLU A 155 20.45 6.03 -2.28
CA GLU A 155 21.61 6.92 -2.37
C GLU A 155 22.62 6.53 -1.27
N ASP A 156 23.69 5.83 -1.62
CA ASP A 156 24.92 5.90 -0.84
C ASP A 156 26.13 6.09 -1.76
N LEU A 157 26.67 7.29 -1.58
CA LEU A 157 27.89 7.83 -2.13
C LEU A 157 29.07 6.93 -1.70
N ASN A 158 29.61 6.11 -2.59
CA ASN A 158 31.03 5.77 -2.51
C ASN A 158 31.61 5.31 -3.85
N GLU A 159 32.69 6.00 -4.17
CA GLU A 159 33.62 5.82 -5.26
C GLU A 159 34.61 4.70 -4.89
N ASP A 160 35.02 3.94 -5.91
CA ASP A 160 36.25 3.15 -6.00
C ASP A 160 36.21 1.59 -5.87
N MET A 161 36.99 0.99 -6.77
CA MET A 161 37.52 -0.39 -6.88
C MET A 161 36.64 -1.57 -7.34
N GLY A 162 36.74 -1.83 -8.65
CA GLY A 162 37.39 -3.04 -9.19
C GLY A 162 36.92 -4.43 -8.72
N GLY A 163 36.08 -5.09 -9.52
CA GLY A 163 35.71 -6.50 -9.30
C GLY A 163 35.12 -7.18 -10.53
N ASN A 164 35.97 -7.87 -11.29
CA ASN A 164 35.65 -8.67 -12.46
C ASN A 164 34.59 -9.76 -12.15
N LYS A 165 33.38 -9.64 -12.73
CA LYS A 165 32.39 -10.73 -12.77
C LYS A 165 31.94 -10.95 -14.21
N ASN A 166 32.41 -12.05 -14.78
CA ASN A 166 31.89 -12.65 -16.01
C ASN A 166 30.37 -12.94 -15.88
N LYS A 167 29.52 -11.97 -16.23
CA LYS A 167 28.13 -12.21 -16.59
C LYS A 167 28.14 -12.69 -18.05
N LYS A 168 27.83 -13.98 -18.25
CA LYS A 168 27.48 -14.52 -19.57
C LYS A 168 26.33 -13.69 -20.13
N LYS A 169 26.60 -12.84 -21.12
CA LYS A 169 25.59 -12.19 -21.95
C LYS A 169 24.83 -13.29 -22.70
N SER A 170 23.62 -13.59 -22.25
CA SER A 170 22.66 -14.36 -23.05
C SER A 170 22.30 -13.54 -24.29
N SER A 171 22.29 -14.24 -25.41
CA SER A 171 22.20 -13.71 -26.77
C SER A 171 20.75 -13.62 -27.27
N SER A 172 19.91 -12.77 -26.68
CA SER A 172 18.49 -12.66 -27.08
C SER A 172 17.99 -11.24 -27.34
N GLY A 173 18.87 -10.32 -27.69
CA GLY A 173 18.50 -8.98 -28.17
C GLY A 173 18.63 -8.85 -29.69
N ARG A 174 18.16 -9.82 -30.48
CA ARG A 174 18.14 -9.67 -31.94
C ARG A 174 16.88 -8.91 -32.30
N THR A 175 16.98 -7.59 -32.42
CA THR A 175 15.90 -6.75 -32.95
C THR A 175 15.51 -7.29 -34.32
N VAL A 176 14.33 -7.90 -34.43
CA VAL A 176 13.84 -8.39 -35.70
C VAL A 176 13.59 -7.16 -36.59
N PRO A 177 14.14 -7.11 -37.82
CA PRO A 177 13.90 -5.98 -38.71
C PRO A 177 12.39 -5.86 -39.03
N LYS A 178 11.80 -4.72 -38.70
CA LYS A 178 10.33 -4.48 -38.80
C LYS A 178 9.83 -4.43 -40.24
N LYS A 179 10.64 -3.94 -41.17
CA LYS A 179 10.34 -3.87 -42.61
C LYS A 179 11.61 -4.18 -43.39
N ILE A 180 11.55 -5.15 -44.28
CA ILE A 180 12.61 -5.47 -45.22
C ILE A 180 12.08 -5.13 -46.61
N VAL A 181 12.80 -4.27 -47.34
CA VAL A 181 12.50 -3.94 -48.74
C VAL A 181 13.58 -4.56 -49.60
N PHE A 182 13.17 -5.35 -50.59
CA PHE A 182 14.06 -6.01 -51.53
C PHE A 182 14.16 -5.19 -52.82
N PHE A 183 15.33 -5.19 -53.44
CA PHE A 183 15.63 -4.54 -54.71
C PHE A 183 16.42 -5.50 -55.58
N ASP A 184 16.17 -5.50 -56.89
CA ASP A 184 16.78 -6.45 -57.82
C ASP A 184 18.21 -6.02 -58.23
N ALA A 185 18.48 -4.71 -58.28
CA ALA A 185 19.80 -4.15 -58.56
C ALA A 185 20.31 -3.20 -57.46
N ALA A 186 21.64 -3.11 -57.31
CA ALA A 186 22.27 -2.20 -56.36
C ALA A 186 22.04 -0.72 -56.71
N GLU A 187 21.89 -0.42 -58.00
CA GLU A 187 21.63 0.91 -58.53
C GLU A 187 20.21 1.39 -58.18
N GLU A 188 19.20 0.52 -58.26
CA GLU A 188 17.81 0.85 -57.87
C GLU A 188 17.69 1.16 -56.37
N ARG A 189 18.44 0.45 -55.53
CA ARG A 189 18.53 0.75 -54.09
C ARG A 189 19.14 2.13 -53.86
N GLN A 190 20.21 2.47 -54.58
CA GLN A 190 20.89 3.77 -54.46
C GLN A 190 20.01 4.92 -54.99
N GLN A 191 19.30 4.71 -56.10
CA GLN A 191 18.34 5.68 -56.64
C GLN A 191 17.19 5.93 -55.65
N LYS A 192 16.62 4.88 -55.04
CA LYS A 192 15.59 5.05 -54.01
C LYS A 192 16.09 5.72 -52.74
N LEU A 193 17.36 5.54 -52.38
CA LEU A 193 17.98 6.26 -51.28
C LEU A 193 18.16 7.74 -51.62
N GLN A 194 18.64 8.04 -52.83
CA GLN A 194 18.78 9.41 -53.34
C GLN A 194 17.43 10.13 -53.46
N GLU A 195 16.39 9.49 -53.97
CA GLU A 195 15.03 10.07 -54.05
C GLU A 195 14.48 10.44 -52.68
N VAL A 196 14.75 9.64 -51.65
CA VAL A 196 14.34 9.93 -50.26
C VAL A 196 15.15 11.09 -49.68
N GLU A 197 16.46 11.12 -49.94
CA GLU A 197 17.36 12.18 -49.48
C GLU A 197 17.03 13.55 -50.13
N ASP A 198 16.71 13.55 -51.43
CA ASP A 198 16.29 14.74 -52.17
C ASP A 198 14.91 15.26 -51.72
N GLN A 199 13.99 14.36 -51.36
CA GLN A 199 12.68 14.72 -50.79
C GLN A 199 12.80 15.31 -49.38
N GLU A 200 13.66 14.77 -48.52
CA GLU A 200 13.90 15.31 -47.17
C GLU A 200 14.53 16.71 -47.20
N MET A 201 15.32 17.04 -48.24
CA MET A 201 15.94 18.36 -48.43
C MET A 201 14.98 19.45 -48.95
N GLN A 202 13.84 19.07 -49.56
CA GLN A 202 12.86 20.01 -50.12
C GLN A 202 11.81 20.50 -49.11
N ASP A 203 11.63 19.79 -47.99
CA ASP A 203 10.53 20.01 -47.02
C ASP A 203 10.89 20.97 -45.84
N PHE A 204 11.95 21.78 -45.94
CA PHE A 204 12.56 22.44 -44.77
C PHE A 204 12.03 23.83 -44.36
N ASP A 205 10.94 24.36 -44.93
CA ASP A 205 10.49 25.71 -44.53
C ASP A 205 8.99 25.98 -44.67
N SER A 206 8.17 25.40 -43.78
CA SER A 206 6.73 25.68 -43.72
C SER A 206 6.18 25.82 -42.29
N GLU A 207 5.24 26.74 -42.09
CA GLU A 207 4.48 26.88 -40.83
C GLU A 207 3.72 25.59 -40.42
N GLU A 208 3.56 24.62 -41.34
CA GLU A 208 2.98 23.30 -41.06
C GLU A 208 3.85 22.44 -40.13
N ASP A 209 5.17 22.62 -40.11
CA ASP A 209 6.09 21.77 -39.34
C ASP A 209 6.04 22.07 -37.83
N GLU A 210 5.75 23.32 -37.46
CA GLU A 210 5.47 23.67 -36.07
C GLU A 210 4.18 23.04 -35.54
N GLU A 211 3.12 22.97 -36.37
CA GLU A 211 1.86 22.33 -35.99
C GLU A 211 2.03 20.81 -35.88
N LYS A 212 2.73 20.18 -36.84
CA LYS A 212 3.10 18.76 -36.80
C LYS A 212 3.94 18.41 -35.57
N ALA A 213 4.89 19.27 -35.17
CA ALA A 213 5.69 19.08 -33.96
C ALA A 213 4.86 19.19 -32.67
N LYS A 214 3.94 20.16 -32.59
CA LYS A 214 3.00 20.31 -31.46
C LYS A 214 2.06 19.10 -31.37
N GLU A 215 1.59 18.58 -32.50
CA GLU A 215 0.75 17.38 -32.57
C GLU A 215 1.51 16.11 -32.16
N ALA A 216 2.76 15.94 -32.62
CA ALA A 216 3.65 14.86 -32.21
C ALA A 216 3.92 14.87 -30.70
N GLY A 217 4.14 16.05 -30.11
CA GLY A 217 4.28 16.21 -28.66
C GLY A 217 3.02 15.82 -27.89
N ARG A 218 1.82 16.14 -28.41
CA ARG A 218 0.54 15.71 -27.83
C ARG A 218 0.36 14.19 -27.93
N LYS A 219 0.69 13.58 -29.09
CA LYS A 219 0.66 12.13 -29.32
C LYS A 219 1.59 11.39 -28.36
N ALA A 220 2.85 11.84 -28.21
CA ALA A 220 3.82 11.27 -27.28
C ALA A 220 3.34 11.34 -25.81
N ARG A 221 2.77 12.47 -25.38
CA ARG A 221 2.20 12.60 -24.02
C ARG A 221 1.01 11.66 -23.79
N ASN A 222 0.15 11.50 -24.79
CA ASN A 222 -1.00 10.58 -24.71
C ASN A 222 -0.55 9.12 -24.69
N LEU A 223 0.44 8.77 -25.51
CA LEU A 223 1.06 7.44 -25.55
C LEU A 223 1.69 7.12 -24.18
N ALA A 224 2.50 8.02 -23.61
CA ALA A 224 3.09 7.84 -22.29
C ALA A 224 2.03 7.63 -21.19
N ARG A 225 0.92 8.37 -21.25
CA ARG A 225 -0.22 8.16 -20.33
C ARG A 225 -0.85 6.78 -20.49
N LEU A 226 -1.04 6.31 -21.73
CA LEU A 226 -1.59 4.99 -22.00
C LEU A 226 -0.63 3.87 -21.56
N GLN A 227 0.67 4.02 -21.80
CA GLN A 227 1.70 3.10 -21.31
C GLN A 227 1.73 3.02 -19.78
N ASN A 228 1.66 4.16 -19.08
CA ASN A 228 1.60 4.17 -17.61
C ASN A 228 0.34 3.46 -17.09
N ARG A 229 -0.81 3.66 -17.75
CA ARG A 229 -2.06 2.94 -17.43
C ARG A 229 -1.92 1.44 -17.68
N LEU A 230 -1.32 1.04 -18.80
CA LEU A 230 -1.03 -0.36 -19.13
C LEU A 230 -0.11 -0.98 -18.07
N LYS A 231 0.99 -0.30 -17.68
CA LYS A 231 1.90 -0.78 -16.63
C LYS A 231 1.18 -1.00 -15.30
N GLN A 232 0.34 -0.05 -14.89
CA GLN A 232 -0.48 -0.19 -13.68
C GLN A 232 -1.49 -1.34 -13.79
N ALA A 233 -2.15 -1.49 -14.94
CA ALA A 233 -3.09 -2.58 -15.18
C ALA A 233 -2.40 -3.96 -15.17
N LYS A 234 -1.21 -4.07 -15.76
CA LYS A 234 -0.36 -5.28 -15.68
C LYS A 234 0.04 -5.58 -14.23
N LYS A 235 0.48 -4.58 -13.45
CA LYS A 235 0.77 -4.75 -12.01
C LYS A 235 -0.45 -5.22 -11.23
N LYS A 236 -1.63 -4.65 -11.48
CA LYS A 236 -2.91 -5.07 -10.88
C LYS A 236 -3.24 -6.52 -11.25
N LEU A 237 -3.07 -6.90 -12.51
CA LEU A 237 -3.31 -8.27 -12.97
C LEU A 237 -2.35 -9.25 -12.28
N LYS A 238 -1.05 -8.94 -12.20
CA LYS A 238 -0.04 -9.74 -11.50
C LYS A 238 -0.39 -9.92 -10.01
N ALA A 239 -0.74 -8.84 -9.32
CA ALA A 239 -1.16 -8.94 -7.91
C ALA A 239 -2.41 -9.81 -7.71
N LEU A 240 -3.39 -9.74 -8.61
CA LEU A 240 -4.58 -10.59 -8.57
C LEU A 240 -4.26 -12.05 -8.92
N THR A 241 -3.36 -12.31 -9.86
CA THR A 241 -2.91 -13.67 -10.19
C THR A 241 -2.19 -14.29 -9.01
N ASP A 242 -1.28 -13.55 -8.37
CA ASP A 242 -0.51 -14.03 -7.22
C ASP A 242 -1.45 -14.34 -6.06
N ALA A 243 -2.38 -13.44 -5.73
CA ALA A 243 -3.39 -13.67 -4.69
C ALA A 243 -4.29 -14.89 -4.99
N GLU A 244 -4.67 -15.11 -6.26
CA GLU A 244 -5.41 -16.31 -6.66
C GLU A 244 -4.58 -17.57 -6.39
N THR A 245 -3.31 -17.61 -6.82
CA THR A 245 -2.44 -18.76 -6.59
C THR A 245 -2.19 -19.03 -5.11
N GLU A 246 -2.06 -17.98 -4.29
CA GLU A 246 -1.94 -18.12 -2.84
C GLU A 246 -3.19 -18.75 -2.23
N LEU A 247 -4.39 -18.32 -2.65
CA LEU A 247 -5.64 -18.92 -2.19
C LEU A 247 -5.77 -20.39 -2.63
N GLU A 248 -5.38 -20.74 -3.85
CA GLU A 248 -5.34 -22.14 -4.30
C GLU A 248 -4.38 -22.98 -3.45
N ILE A 249 -3.21 -22.43 -3.09
CA ILE A 249 -2.29 -23.06 -2.14
C ILE A 249 -2.93 -23.20 -0.76
N THR A 250 -3.68 -22.21 -0.27
CA THR A 250 -4.41 -22.33 1.01
C THR A 250 -5.46 -23.44 0.96
N GLN A 251 -6.19 -23.58 -0.16
CA GLN A 251 -7.15 -24.68 -0.36
C GLN A 251 -6.45 -26.04 -0.35
N ALA A 252 -5.29 -26.17 -1.01
CA ALA A 252 -4.49 -27.39 -0.98
C ALA A 252 -4.00 -27.72 0.45
N LYS A 253 -3.56 -26.72 1.21
CA LYS A 253 -3.14 -26.87 2.62
C LYS A 253 -4.30 -27.26 3.55
N MET A 254 -5.50 -26.77 3.23
CA MET A 254 -6.71 -27.03 4.00
C MET A 254 -7.54 -28.19 3.46
N ALA A 255 -7.09 -28.95 2.47
CA ALA A 255 -7.90 -30.03 1.89
C ALA A 255 -8.23 -31.13 2.91
N LYS A 256 -9.33 -31.87 2.70
CA LYS A 256 -9.77 -32.94 3.61
C LYS A 256 -8.79 -34.14 3.64
N THR A 257 -8.03 -34.33 2.58
CA THR A 257 -7.00 -35.37 2.46
C THR A 257 -5.64 -34.74 2.17
N ARG A 258 -4.55 -35.42 2.52
CA ARG A 258 -3.17 -34.93 2.33
C ARG A 258 -2.93 -34.56 0.88
N THR A 259 -2.76 -33.27 0.58
CA THR A 259 -2.62 -32.74 -0.78
C THR A 259 -1.28 -32.03 -0.91
N SER A 260 -0.60 -32.23 -2.04
CA SER A 260 0.62 -31.48 -2.36
C SER A 260 0.28 -30.01 -2.63
N GLY A 261 1.13 -29.08 -2.21
CA GLY A 261 0.91 -27.66 -2.49
C GLY A 261 1.59 -26.72 -1.51
N GLY A 262 2.33 -25.74 -2.05
CA GLY A 262 2.98 -24.68 -1.29
C GLY A 262 4.18 -25.11 -0.45
N ILE A 263 4.65 -24.16 0.36
CA ILE A 263 5.84 -24.24 1.20
C ILE A 263 5.44 -24.01 2.66
N THR A 264 6.11 -24.71 3.59
CA THR A 264 5.95 -24.49 5.04
C THR A 264 6.60 -23.16 5.45
N LYS A 265 6.24 -22.63 6.63
CA LYS A 265 6.92 -21.44 7.18
C LYS A 265 8.43 -21.63 7.41
N SER A 266 8.88 -22.89 7.49
CA SER A 266 10.29 -23.26 7.56
C SER A 266 10.99 -23.40 6.20
N GLY A 267 10.31 -23.09 5.09
CA GLY A 267 10.90 -23.09 3.75
C GLY A 267 10.88 -24.46 3.03
N ARG A 268 10.28 -25.51 3.61
CA ARG A 268 10.23 -26.84 2.99
C ARG A 268 8.97 -27.00 2.13
N ARG A 269 9.12 -27.52 0.90
CA ARG A 269 7.99 -27.76 -0.02
C ARG A 269 7.13 -28.95 0.44
N ILE A 270 5.80 -28.80 0.42
CA ILE A 270 4.85 -29.85 0.77
C ILE A 270 4.57 -30.71 -0.46
N LYS A 271 5.04 -31.96 -0.45
CA LYS A 271 4.82 -32.94 -1.52
C LYS A 271 4.36 -34.28 -0.94
N VAL A 272 3.18 -34.71 -1.34
CA VAL A 272 2.55 -35.99 -1.00
C VAL A 272 2.52 -36.83 -2.28
N LYS A 273 3.03 -38.07 -2.21
CA LYS A 273 3.08 -39.01 -3.36
C LYS A 273 1.89 -39.97 -3.41
N GLU A 274 1.01 -39.91 -2.43
CA GLU A 274 -0.18 -40.75 -2.34
C GLU A 274 -1.25 -40.32 -3.36
N ARG A 275 -1.89 -41.28 -4.03
CA ARG A 275 -3.03 -41.02 -4.91
C ARG A 275 -4.30 -40.79 -4.08
N LYS A 276 -5.17 -39.88 -4.52
CA LYS A 276 -6.53 -39.77 -3.98
C LYS A 276 -7.29 -41.04 -4.35
N ARG A 277 -7.69 -41.82 -3.35
CA ARG A 277 -8.50 -43.02 -3.54
C ARG A 277 -9.90 -42.64 -3.96
#